data_AF-A0A2B5J1L0-F1
#
_entry.id   AF-A0A2B5J1L0-F1
#
_cell.length_a   1.000
_cell.length_b   1.000
_cell.length_c   1.000
_cell.angle_alpha   90.00
_cell.angle_beta   90.00
_cell.angle_gamma   90.00
#
_symmetry.space_group_name_H-M   'P 1'
#
loop_
_entity.id
_entity.type
_entity.pdbx_description
1 polymer ?
#
loop_
_entity_poly.entity_id
_entity_poly.type
_entity_poly.pdbx_seq_one_letter_code
_entity_poly.pdbx_strand_id
1 'polypeptide(L)' 'MTLKLLGIVFGIVLILWGVYRMKKDDAFVGKTKTRKSFFNLLILGEASGLGQFLGGILLVILGVVALIIK' A
#
# COMPACT_ATOMS: atom_id res chain seq x y z
N MET A 1 -1.77 9.40 21.92
CA MET A 1 -2.50 8.21 21.44
C MET A 1 -3.25 8.45 20.13
N THR A 2 -3.94 9.58 19.97
CA THR A 2 -4.75 9.91 18.77
C THR A 2 -3.98 9.81 17.45
N LEU A 3 -2.72 10.28 17.39
CA LEU A 3 -1.89 10.21 16.18
C LEU A 3 -1.56 8.76 15.76
N LYS A 4 -1.34 7.87 16.73
CA LYS A 4 -1.01 6.45 16.49
C LYS A 4 -2.22 5.71 15.90
N LEU A 5 -3.42 5.99 16.43
CA LEU A 5 -4.70 5.48 15.91
C LEU A 5 -5.02 6.01 14.49
N LEU A 6 -4.81 7.31 14.26
CA LEU A 6 -4.98 7.90 12.92
C LEU A 6 -4.02 7.27 11.90
N GLY A 7 -2.78 7.00 12.29
CA GLY A 7 -1.80 6.30 11.44
C GLY A 7 -2.28 4.91 11.03
N ILE A 8 -2.86 4.14 11.94
CA ILE A 8 -3.41 2.81 11.63
C ILE A 8 -4.60 2.90 10.67
N VAL A 9 -5.53 3.82 10.93
CA VAL A 9 -6.70 4.04 10.05
C VAL A 9 -6.24 4.47 8.66
N PHE A 10 -5.29 5.39 8.57
CA PHE A 10 -4.71 5.82 7.30
C PHE A 10 -4.00 4.68 6.57
N GLY A 11 -3.27 3.82 7.29
CA GLY A 11 -2.64 2.62 6.75
C GLY A 11 -3.66 1.65 6.15
N ILE A 12 -4.78 1.40 6.82
CA ILE A 12 -5.87 0.56 6.30
C ILE A 12 -6.47 1.16 5.03
N VAL A 13 -6.69 2.47 4.99
CA VAL A 13 -7.19 3.18 3.81
C VAL A 13 -6.20 3.05 2.65
N LEU A 14 -4.89 3.19 2.90
CA LEU A 14 -3.85 2.99 1.89
C LEU A 14 -3.79 1.56 1.35
N ILE A 15 -3.98 0.55 2.21
CA ILE A 15 -4.07 -0.86 1.80
C ILE A 15 -5.26 -1.07 0.86
N LEU A 16 -6.46 -0.62 1.27
CA LEU A 16 -7.68 -0.75 0.47
C LEU A 16 -7.55 -0.01 -0.87
N TRP A 17 -7.00 1.20 -0.85
CA TRP A 17 -6.77 2.01 -2.04
C TRP A 17 -5.71 1.39 -2.96
N GLY A 18 -4.62 0.86 -2.40
CA GLY A 18 -3.58 0.14 -3.13
C GLY A 18 -4.12 -1.11 -3.82
N VAL A 19 -4.92 -1.91 -3.12
CA VAL A 19 -5.61 -3.09 -3.70
C VAL A 19 -6.59 -2.68 -4.79
N TYR A 20 -7.36 -1.61 -4.57
CA TYR A 20 -8.28 -1.08 -5.57
C TYR A 20 -7.54 -0.62 -6.83
N ARG A 21 -6.43 0.11 -6.69
CA ARG A 21 -5.57 0.50 -7.81
C ARG A 21 -4.93 -0.68 -8.49
N MET A 22 -4.44 -1.70 -7.77
CA MET A 22 -3.95 -2.94 -8.39
C MET A 22 -5.02 -3.69 -9.20
N LYS A 23 -6.31 -3.50 -8.88
CA LYS A 23 -7.44 -4.05 -9.63
C LYS A 23 -7.92 -3.15 -10.77
N LYS A 24 -7.82 -1.83 -10.64
CA LYS A 24 -8.33 -0.84 -11.61
C LYS A 24 -7.29 -0.28 -12.56
N ASP A 25 -6.03 -0.27 -12.18
CA ASP A 25 -4.91 -0.06 -13.07
C ASP A 25 -4.74 -1.30 -13.96
N ASP A 26 -5.73 -1.54 -14.82
CA ASP A 26 -5.57 -2.21 -16.13
C ASP A 26 -4.84 -1.25 -17.10
N ALA A 27 -3.82 -0.54 -16.61
CA ALA A 27 -3.01 0.34 -17.42
C ALA A 27 -2.11 -0.54 -18.31
N PHE A 28 -2.64 -0.78 -19.52
CA PHE A 28 -2.05 -1.47 -20.66
C PHE A 28 -2.16 -3.00 -20.65
N VAL A 29 -2.95 -3.51 -21.61
CA VAL A 29 -2.78 -4.71 -22.45
C VAL A 29 -1.54 -5.59 -22.17
N GLY A 30 -1.71 -6.92 -21.97
CA GLY A 30 -0.67 -7.93 -22.26
C GLY A 30 -0.33 -8.97 -21.18
N LYS A 31 -0.82 -10.20 -21.38
CA LYS A 31 -0.41 -11.58 -20.98
C LYS A 31 0.39 -11.93 -19.68
N THR A 32 0.78 -11.04 -18.76
CA THR A 32 1.34 -11.51 -17.45
C THR A 32 1.20 -10.48 -16.32
N LYS A 33 0.22 -10.66 -15.42
CA LYS A 33 -0.12 -9.73 -14.32
C LYS A 33 1.03 -9.45 -13.33
N THR A 34 1.84 -10.46 -13.02
CA THR A 34 2.88 -10.37 -11.96
C THR A 34 4.07 -9.50 -12.36
N ARG A 35 4.53 -9.59 -13.61
CA ARG A 35 5.68 -8.81 -14.11
C ARG A 35 5.35 -7.32 -14.21
N LYS A 36 4.11 -6.98 -14.61
CA LYS A 36 3.66 -5.58 -14.74
C LYS A 36 3.51 -4.88 -13.41
N SER A 37 2.97 -5.57 -12.39
CA SER A 37 2.84 -4.98 -11.06
C SER A 37 4.21 -4.61 -10.48
N PHE A 38 5.23 -5.46 -10.71
CA PHE A 38 6.61 -5.20 -10.30
C PHE A 38 7.25 -4.04 -11.07
N PHE A 39 6.99 -3.91 -12.37
CA PHE A 39 7.43 -2.76 -13.17
C PHE A 39 6.73 -1.46 -12.74
N ASN A 40 5.45 -1.52 -12.40
CA ASN A 40 4.71 -0.36 -11.90
C ASN A 40 5.27 0.09 -10.53
N LEU A 41 5.67 -0.87 -9.68
CA LEU A 41 6.42 -0.59 -8.45
C LEU A 41 7.79 0.03 -8.75
N LEU A 42 8.51 -0.44 -9.78
CA LEU A 42 9.81 0.11 -10.14
C LEU A 42 9.71 1.56 -10.67
N ILE A 43 8.67 1.88 -11.45
CA ILE A 43 8.51 3.18 -12.11
C ILE A 43 7.78 4.20 -11.23
N LEU A 44 6.64 3.81 -10.62
CA LEU A 44 5.87 4.69 -9.74
C LEU A 44 6.30 4.58 -8.27
N GLY A 45 7.16 3.62 -7.92
CA GLY A 45 7.64 3.45 -6.55
C GLY A 45 6.50 3.14 -5.58
N GLU A 46 6.54 3.83 -4.45
CA GLU A 46 5.51 3.77 -3.40
C GLU A 46 4.15 4.32 -3.86
N ALA A 47 4.13 5.16 -4.91
CA ALA A 47 2.90 5.65 -5.51
C ALA A 47 2.28 4.63 -6.49
N SER A 48 2.83 3.42 -6.63
CA SER A 48 2.16 2.33 -7.35
C SER A 48 1.12 1.64 -6.47
N GLY A 49 0.18 0.88 -7.05
CA GLY A 49 -0.78 0.10 -6.27
C GLY A 49 -0.12 -0.91 -5.32
N LEU A 50 0.96 -1.58 -5.75
CA LEU A 50 1.76 -2.47 -4.90
C LEU A 50 2.49 -1.70 -3.80
N GLY A 51 3.04 -0.53 -4.13
CA GLY A 51 3.75 0.33 -3.19
C GLY A 51 2.82 0.86 -2.10
N GLN A 52 1.63 1.31 -2.46
CA GLN A 52 0.61 1.75 -1.51
C GLN A 52 0.10 0.59 -0.63
N PHE A 53 -0.01 -0.61 -1.19
CA PHE A 53 -0.38 -1.80 -0.45
C PHE A 53 0.70 -2.18 0.59
N LEU A 54 1.95 -2.34 0.16
CA LEU A 54 3.06 -2.72 1.04
C LEU A 54 3.39 -1.62 2.05
N GLY A 55 3.38 -0.36 1.62
CA GLY A 55 3.59 0.80 2.49
C GLY A 55 2.45 0.97 3.50
N GLY A 56 1.21 0.72 3.10
CA GLY A 56 0.06 0.70 4.02
C GLY A 56 0.19 -0.39 5.08
N ILE A 57 0.62 -1.61 4.70
CA ILE A 57 0.91 -2.69 5.66
C ILE A 57 2.01 -2.27 6.63
N LEU A 58 3.10 -1.71 6.13
CA LEU A 58 4.21 -1.25 6.96
C LEU A 58 3.77 -0.17 7.95
N LEU A 59 2.94 0.78 7.51
CA LEU A 59 2.39 1.85 8.34
C LEU A 59 1.48 1.29 9.46
N VAL A 60 0.66 0.28 9.16
CA VAL A 60 -0.17 -0.40 10.17
C VAL A 60 0.72 -1.11 11.20
N ILE A 61 1.74 -1.84 10.76
CA ILE A 61 2.68 -2.53 11.66
C ILE A 61 3.38 -1.53 12.57
N LEU A 62 3.93 -0.45 12.00
CA LEU A 62 4.60 0.61 12.77
C LEU A 62 3.64 1.30 13.74
N GLY A 63 2.39 1.54 13.32
CA GLY A 63 1.36 2.11 14.18
C GLY A 63 1.03 1.21 15.38
N VAL A 64 0.94 -0.11 15.17
CA VAL A 64 0.70 -1.09 16.23
C VAL A 64 1.92 -1.22 17.16
N VAL A 65 3.12 -1.34 16.60
CA VAL A 65 4.37 -1.39 17.39
C VAL A 65 4.53 -0.13 18.23
N ALA A 66 4.23 1.04 17.65
CA ALA A 66 4.23 2.31 18.37
C ALA A 66 3.17 2.39 19.48
N LEU A 67 2.10 1.60 19.45
CA LEU A 67 1.14 1.52 20.57
C LEU A 67 1.66 0.66 21.73
N ILE A 68 2.53 -0.32 21.42
CA ILE A 68 3.13 -1.23 22.40
C ILE A 68 4.36 -0.61 23.05
N ILE A 69 5.21 0.05 22.25
CA ILE A 69 6.36 0.81 22.75
C ILE A 69 5.83 2.15 23.26
N LYS A 70 5.87 2.34 24.58
CA LYS A 70 5.25 3.47 25.27
C LYS A 70 5.86 4.80 24.85
#